data_AF-A0A3D1F839-F1
#
_entry.id   AF-A0A3D1F839-F1
#
_cell.length_a   1.000
_cell.length_b   1.000
_cell.length_c   1.000
_cell.angle_alpha   90.00
_cell.angle_beta   90.00
_cell.angle_gamma   90.00
#
_symmetry.space_group_name_H-M   'P 1'
#
loop_
_entity.id
_entity.type
_entity.pdbx_description
1 polymer ?
#
loop_
_entity_poly.entity_id
_entity_poly.type
_entity_poly.pdbx_seq_one_letter_code
_entity_poly.pdbx_strand_id
1 'polypeptide(L)'
;MAHVGGEPFDSNQARFSQCLESSITRTLPYVAADDIPFGTAWNTEQNYGSGCGFSKWAATQTGVSLSTTLEVPYATVRDKIINQQNARQFGQEMALAIRNYLKNQ
;
A
#
# COMPACT_ATOMS: atom_id res chain seq x y z
N MET A 1 16.81 14.13 19.95
CA MET A 1 16.26 14.35 18.60
C MET A 1 16.98 13.41 17.67
N ALA A 2 16.35 12.29 17.29
CA ALA A 2 16.95 11.33 16.37
C ALA A 2 16.53 11.69 14.95
N HIS A 3 17.51 11.92 14.08
CA HIS A 3 17.34 11.87 12.63
C HIS A 3 16.79 10.49 12.28
N VAL A 4 15.59 10.43 11.69
CA VAL A 4 15.15 9.25 10.94
C VAL A 4 15.29 9.63 9.47
N GLY A 5 16.51 9.48 8.98
CA GLY A 5 16.78 9.48 7.55
C GLY A 5 16.31 8.14 6.96
N GLY A 6 15.71 8.22 5.76
CA GLY A 6 15.43 7.09 4.88
C GLY A 6 14.72 5.92 5.51
N GLU A 7 13.39 5.97 5.59
CA GLU A 7 12.59 4.80 6.02
C GLU A 7 12.90 3.64 5.04
N PRO A 8 13.50 2.53 5.52
CA PRO A 8 13.65 1.34 4.71
C PRO A 8 12.25 0.85 4.30
N PHE A 9 12.17 0.15 3.17
CA PHE A 9 10.93 -0.52 2.75
C PHE A 9 10.41 -1.37 3.93
N ASP A 10 9.26 -0.96 4.50
CA ASP A 10 8.74 -1.58 5.72
C ASP A 10 8.43 -3.05 5.43
N SER A 11 9.04 -3.95 6.19
CA SER A 11 8.78 -5.40 6.11
C SER A 11 7.29 -5.75 6.16
N ASN A 12 6.48 -4.95 6.87
CA ASN A 12 5.03 -5.11 6.94
C ASN A 12 4.35 -4.68 5.63
N GLN A 13 4.80 -3.59 5.01
CA GLN A 13 4.31 -3.18 3.68
C GLN A 13 4.64 -4.25 2.65
N ALA A 14 5.89 -4.73 2.62
CA ALA A 14 6.32 -5.81 1.72
C ALA A 14 5.45 -7.07 1.87
N ARG A 15 5.21 -7.50 3.11
CA ARG A 15 4.37 -8.66 3.41
C ARG A 15 2.93 -8.43 2.96
N PHE A 16 2.38 -7.23 3.18
CA PHE A 16 1.04 -6.90 2.73
C PHE A 16 0.93 -6.87 1.21
N SER A 17 1.90 -6.27 0.50
CA SER A 17 1.96 -6.28 -0.97
C SER A 17 1.94 -7.71 -1.53
N GLN A 18 2.73 -8.62 -0.96
CA GLN A 18 2.70 -10.04 -1.35
C GLN A 18 1.36 -10.71 -1.08
N CYS A 19 0.73 -10.42 0.07
CA CYS A 19 -0.61 -10.93 0.39
C CYS A 19 -1.66 -10.42 -0.61
N LEU A 20 -1.57 -9.14 -0.99
CA LEU A 20 -2.49 -8.52 -1.94
C LEU A 20 -2.31 -9.12 -3.33
N GLU A 21 -1.09 -9.14 -3.86
CA GLU A 21 -0.76 -9.74 -5.15
C GLU A 21 -1.22 -11.19 -5.24
N SER A 22 -1.01 -11.99 -4.19
CA SER A 22 -1.45 -13.39 -4.14
C SER A 22 -2.97 -13.57 -4.02
N SER A 23 -3.69 -12.55 -3.54
CA SER A 23 -5.15 -12.59 -3.36
C SER A 23 -5.91 -12.11 -4.60
N ILE A 24 -5.26 -11.35 -5.49
CA ILE A 24 -5.85 -10.93 -6.75
C ILE A 24 -5.86 -12.12 -7.71
N THR A 25 -7.06 -12.57 -8.09
CA THR A 25 -7.21 -13.74 -8.98
C THR A 25 -8.01 -13.43 -10.23
N ARG A 26 -8.87 -12.41 -10.21
CA ARG A 26 -9.87 -12.21 -11.27
C ARG A 26 -10.07 -10.77 -11.73
N THR A 27 -9.49 -9.79 -11.05
CA THR A 27 -9.96 -8.39 -11.15
C THR A 27 -8.91 -7.45 -11.77
N LEU A 28 -8.75 -6.27 -11.18
CA LEU A 28 -7.69 -5.31 -11.48
C LEU A 28 -6.37 -5.88 -10.98
N PRO A 29 -5.31 -5.91 -11.80
CA PRO A 29 -4.03 -6.44 -11.37
C PRO A 29 -3.45 -5.54 -10.28
N TYR A 30 -2.84 -6.17 -9.29
CA TYR A 30 -1.91 -5.52 -8.38
C TYR A 30 -0.59 -6.29 -8.48
N VAL A 31 0.51 -5.59 -8.77
CA VAL A 31 1.83 -6.18 -8.88
C VAL A 31 2.73 -5.47 -7.89
N ALA A 32 3.28 -6.21 -6.93
CA ALA A 32 4.04 -5.61 -5.82
C ALA A 32 5.30 -4.86 -6.33
N ALA A 33 5.85 -5.30 -7.46
CA ALA A 33 6.98 -4.62 -8.11
C ALA A 33 6.64 -3.24 -8.70
N ASP A 34 5.35 -2.92 -8.87
CA ASP A 34 4.88 -1.61 -9.32
C ASP A 34 4.71 -0.62 -8.14
N ASP A 35 4.87 -1.07 -6.87
CA ASP A 35 4.86 -0.19 -5.71
C ASP A 35 5.97 0.87 -5.83
N ILE A 36 5.69 2.12 -5.44
CA ILE A 36 6.63 3.24 -5.54
C ILE A 36 7.57 3.23 -4.32
N PRO A 37 8.87 2.88 -4.47
CA PRO A 37 9.78 2.84 -3.34
C PRO A 37 10.05 4.24 -2.79
N PHE A 38 10.38 4.32 -1.50
CA PHE A 38 10.87 5.57 -0.92
C PHE A 38 12.14 6.04 -1.64
N GLY A 39 12.26 7.34 -1.82
CA GLY A 39 13.32 8.00 -2.59
C GLY A 39 13.05 8.04 -4.10
N THR A 40 11.90 7.56 -4.58
CA THR A 40 11.59 7.51 -6.02
C THR A 40 10.30 8.26 -6.36
N ALA A 41 10.18 8.71 -7.60
CA ALA A 41 9.04 9.47 -8.11
C ALA A 41 8.63 10.61 -7.14
N TRP A 42 7.39 10.61 -6.68
CA TRP A 42 6.87 11.56 -5.69
C TRP A 42 7.05 11.07 -4.24
N ASN A 43 7.53 9.85 -4.01
CA ASN A 43 7.78 9.31 -2.67
C ASN A 43 9.17 9.72 -2.17
N THR A 44 9.40 11.01 -1.94
CA THR A 44 10.70 11.56 -1.51
C THR A 44 10.58 12.34 -0.21
N GLU A 45 11.69 12.50 0.52
CA GLU A 45 11.74 13.19 1.82
C GLU A 45 11.13 14.60 1.79
N GLN A 46 11.29 15.33 0.68
CA GLN A 46 10.76 16.69 0.52
C GLN A 46 9.23 16.75 0.73
N ASN A 47 8.50 15.71 0.33
CA ASN A 47 7.04 15.64 0.49
C ASN A 47 6.60 15.33 1.93
N TYR A 48 7.54 15.05 2.83
CA TYR A 48 7.31 14.82 4.26
C TYR A 48 7.77 15.99 5.14
N GLY A 49 8.23 17.10 4.56
CA GLY A 49 8.77 18.25 5.29
C GLY A 49 7.71 19.13 6.00
N SER A 50 6.44 19.05 5.60
CA SER A 50 5.36 19.95 6.07
C SER A 50 4.64 19.47 7.34
N GLY A 51 5.34 18.80 8.24
CA GLY A 51 4.79 18.27 9.49
C GLY A 51 4.57 16.75 9.47
N CYS A 52 3.72 16.24 10.37
CA CYS A 52 3.48 14.80 10.46
C CYS A 52 2.33 14.39 9.54
N GLY A 53 2.64 13.73 8.42
CA GLY A 53 1.63 13.13 7.54
C GLY A 53 0.81 12.05 8.26
N PHE A 54 -0.44 11.84 7.81
CA PHE A 54 -1.36 10.92 8.47
C PHE A 54 -0.80 9.51 8.61
N SER A 55 -0.23 8.92 7.54
CA SER A 55 0.32 7.56 7.59
C SER A 55 1.45 7.44 8.61
N LYS A 56 2.29 8.49 8.76
CA LYS A 56 3.37 8.54 9.75
C LYS A 56 2.83 8.64 11.17
N TRP A 57 1.84 9.50 11.42
CA TRP A 57 1.17 9.59 12.72
C TRP A 57 0.44 8.30 13.09
N ALA A 58 -0.27 7.68 12.14
CA ALA A 58 -1.01 6.45 12.36
C ALA A 58 -0.08 5.27 12.70
N ALA A 59 1.12 5.23 12.11
CA ALA A 59 2.14 4.23 12.45
C ALA A 59 2.60 4.30 13.92
N THR A 60 2.46 5.44 14.60
CA THR A 60 2.87 5.55 16.02
C THR A 60 1.78 5.13 17.00
N GLN A 61 0.59 4.74 16.54
CA GLN A 61 -0.52 4.39 17.42
C GLN A 61 -0.39 2.93 17.92
N THR A 62 -0.69 2.72 19.20
CA THR A 62 -0.66 1.38 19.80
C THR A 62 -1.61 0.43 19.07
N GLY A 63 -1.10 -0.74 18.68
CA GLY A 63 -1.88 -1.78 18.00
C GLY A 63 -1.92 -1.65 16.47
N VAL A 64 -1.30 -0.62 15.89
CA VAL A 64 -1.15 -0.50 14.43
C VAL A 64 0.04 -1.35 13.97
N SER A 65 -0.25 -2.41 13.20
CA SER A 65 0.78 -3.28 12.62
C SER A 65 1.28 -2.81 11.25
N LEU A 66 0.52 -1.95 10.56
CA LEU A 66 0.88 -1.36 9.27
C LEU A 66 0.04 -0.09 9.07
N SER A 67 0.70 0.98 8.66
CA SER A 67 0.06 2.22 8.22
C SER A 67 0.62 2.58 6.86
N THR A 68 -0.21 2.55 5.83
CA THR A 68 0.20 2.77 4.44
C THR A 68 -0.94 3.38 3.63
N THR A 69 -0.64 3.75 2.39
CA THR A 69 -1.59 4.34 1.45
C THR A 69 -1.66 3.47 0.20
N LEU A 70 -2.87 3.10 -0.21
CA LEU A 70 -3.13 2.47 -1.49
C LEU A 70 -3.71 3.52 -2.43
N GLU A 71 -3.04 3.75 -3.55
CA GLU A 71 -3.50 4.67 -4.59
C GLU A 71 -4.07 3.89 -5.76
N VAL A 72 -5.31 4.22 -6.14
CA VAL A 72 -5.99 3.58 -7.27
C VAL A 72 -5.98 4.55 -8.44
N PRO A 73 -5.40 4.18 -9.60
CA PRO A 73 -5.46 5.02 -10.80
C PRO A 73 -6.92 5.36 -11.16
N TYR A 74 -7.13 6.50 -11.82
CA TYR A 74 -8.49 6.88 -12.20
C TYR A 74 -9.04 6.00 -13.34
N ALA A 75 -8.27 5.79 -14.41
CA ALA A 75 -8.78 5.22 -15.65
C ALA A 75 -8.29 3.79 -15.94
N THR A 76 -7.01 3.51 -15.74
CA THR A 76 -6.39 2.25 -16.17
C THR A 76 -5.34 1.76 -15.20
N VAL A 77 -5.31 0.44 -14.98
CA VAL A 77 -4.17 -0.26 -14.36
C VAL A 77 -3.58 -1.19 -15.40
N ARG A 78 -2.34 -0.93 -15.81
CA ARG A 78 -1.72 -1.59 -16.97
C ARG A 78 -2.63 -1.51 -18.21
N ASP A 79 -3.02 -2.65 -18.76
CA ASP A 79 -3.88 -2.79 -19.93
C ASP A 79 -5.39 -2.85 -19.60
N LYS A 80 -5.77 -2.78 -18.31
CA LYS A 80 -7.17 -2.87 -17.88
C LYS A 80 -7.79 -1.52 -17.58
N ILE A 81 -8.92 -1.24 -18.21
CA ILE A 81 -9.77 -0.09 -17.86
C ILE A 81 -10.49 -0.39 -16.54
N ILE A 82 -10.43 0.56 -15.62
CA ILE A 82 -11.18 0.52 -14.37
C ILE A 82 -12.64 0.83 -14.67
N ASN A 83 -13.53 -0.01 -14.14
CA ASN A 83 -14.96 0.21 -14.16
C ASN A 83 -15.56 -0.15 -12.79
N GLN A 84 -16.83 0.17 -12.60
CA GLN A 84 -17.45 -0.03 -11.29
C GLN A 84 -17.52 -1.50 -10.86
N GLN A 85 -17.58 -2.43 -11.80
CA GLN A 85 -17.65 -3.86 -11.48
C GLN A 85 -16.29 -4.37 -11.01
N ASN A 86 -15.21 -4.14 -11.78
CA ASN A 86 -13.89 -4.64 -11.42
C ASN A 86 -13.32 -3.93 -10.19
N ALA A 87 -13.66 -2.66 -9.95
CA ALA A 87 -13.30 -1.94 -8.72
C ALA A 87 -13.97 -2.55 -7.47
N ARG A 88 -15.25 -2.94 -7.55
CA ARG A 88 -15.94 -3.61 -6.44
C ARG A 88 -15.36 -5.00 -6.15
N GLN A 89 -15.06 -5.75 -7.21
CA GLN A 89 -14.44 -7.07 -7.06
C GLN A 89 -13.01 -6.95 -6.49
N PHE A 90 -12.22 -5.96 -6.92
CA PHE A 90 -10.91 -5.67 -6.32
C PHE A 90 -11.03 -5.40 -4.82
N GLY A 91 -12.04 -4.64 -4.39
CA GLY A 91 -12.31 -4.43 -2.97
C GLY A 91 -12.57 -5.72 -2.17
N GLN A 92 -13.23 -6.71 -2.77
CA GLN A 92 -13.45 -8.03 -2.15
C GLN A 92 -12.14 -8.81 -2.02
N GLU A 93 -11.30 -8.81 -3.06
CA GLU A 93 -10.00 -9.47 -3.03
C GLU A 93 -9.03 -8.78 -2.05
N MET A 94 -9.07 -7.45 -1.96
CA MET A 94 -8.33 -6.67 -0.96
C MET A 94 -8.77 -7.02 0.48
N ALA A 95 -10.06 -7.21 0.73
CA ALA A 95 -10.53 -7.65 2.04
C ALA A 95 -9.99 -9.06 2.41
N LEU A 96 -9.86 -9.95 1.43
CA LEU A 96 -9.22 -11.26 1.63
C LEU A 96 -7.73 -11.11 1.95
N ALA A 97 -7.02 -10.22 1.25
CA ALA A 97 -5.61 -9.93 1.50
C ALA A 97 -5.38 -9.39 2.92
N ILE A 98 -6.21 -8.43 3.37
CA ILE A 98 -6.16 -7.88 4.74
C ILE A 98 -6.37 -9.00 5.77
N ARG A 99 -7.38 -9.85 5.56
CA ARG A 99 -7.62 -10.99 6.45
C ARG A 99 -6.43 -11.94 6.52
N ASN A 100 -5.81 -12.25 5.37
CA ASN A 100 -4.65 -13.16 5.32
C ASN A 100 -3.42 -12.53 6.00
N TYR A 101 -3.18 -11.24 5.78
CA TYR A 101 -2.13 -10.47 6.44
C TYR A 101 -2.27 -10.46 7.97
N LEU A 102 -3.49 -10.27 8.47
CA LEU A 102 -3.76 -10.26 9.92
C LEU A 102 -3.73 -11.64 10.57
N LYS A 103 -4.01 -12.72 9.82
CA LYS A 103 -3.97 -14.10 10.34
C LYS A 103 -2.55 -14.67 10.42
N ASN A 104 -1.65 -14.21 9.56
CA ASN A 104 -0.28 -14.69 9.45
C ASN A 104 0.72 -13.74 10.15
N GLN A 105 0.33 -13.21 11.32
CA GLN A 105 1.19 -12.35 12.15
C GLN A 105 2.27 -13.14 12.88
#